data_AF-A0A3B4ZER0-F1
#
_entry.id   AF-A0A3B4ZER0-F1
#
_cell.length_a   1.000
_cell.length_b   1.000
_cell.length_c   1.000
_cell.angle_alpha   90.00
_cell.angle_beta   90.00
_cell.angle_gamma   90.00
#
_symmetry.space_group_name_H-M   'P 1'
#
loop_
_entity.id
_entity.type
_entity.pdbx_description
1 polymer ?
#
loop_
_entity_poly.entity_id
_entity_poly.type
_entity_poly.pdbx_seq_one_letter_code
_entity_poly.pdbx_strand_id
1 'polypeptide(L)'
;MSVHAVCIFYLVLRALDTVEDDMSIPLDKKVPMLNDFHTYLYQDEWCFTESQEKDRQVLEDFPTISLEFRNLAQEYRDVISDICHRMGVGMAEFLEKKVGSMKEWDQVNVILVLRL
;
A
#
# COMPACT_ATOMS: atom_id res chain seq x y z
N MET A 1 1.73 -20.15 -0.27
CA MET A 1 1.76 -19.13 -1.34
C MET A 1 2.90 -19.48 -2.28
N SER A 2 2.67 -19.44 -3.60
CA SER A 2 3.75 -19.53 -4.57
C SER A 2 4.75 -18.37 -4.36
N VAL A 3 6.02 -18.57 -4.71
CA VAL A 3 7.05 -17.50 -4.62
C VAL A 3 6.62 -16.25 -5.38
N HIS A 4 5.89 -16.43 -6.49
CA HIS A 4 5.31 -15.34 -7.26
C HIS A 4 4.25 -14.56 -6.49
N ALA A 5 3.30 -15.21 -5.80
CA ALA A 5 2.29 -14.52 -5.00
C ALA A 5 2.92 -13.72 -3.84
N VAL A 6 3.98 -14.24 -3.22
CA VAL A 6 4.73 -13.50 -2.18
C VAL A 6 5.44 -12.28 -2.76
N CYS A 7 6.02 -12.41 -3.95
CA CYS A 7 6.67 -11.30 -4.65
C CYS A 7 5.67 -10.16 -4.95
N ILE A 8 4.52 -10.49 -5.54
CA ILE A 8 3.48 -9.50 -5.83
C ILE A 8 2.95 -8.85 -4.57
N PHE A 9 2.72 -9.64 -3.51
CA PHE A 9 2.29 -9.09 -2.23
C PHE A 9 3.29 -8.06 -1.69
N TYR A 10 4.58 -8.38 -1.71
CA TYR A 10 5.63 -7.45 -1.29
C TYR A 10 5.66 -6.16 -2.15
N LEU A 11 5.54 -6.28 -3.47
CA LEU A 11 5.53 -5.11 -4.36
C LEU A 11 4.32 -4.19 -4.13
N VAL A 12 3.14 -4.76 -3.88
CA VAL A 12 1.93 -4.01 -3.54
C VAL A 12 2.12 -3.25 -2.22
N LEU A 13 2.64 -3.91 -1.19
CA LEU A 13 2.90 -3.25 0.09
C LEU A 13 3.99 -2.19 -0.01
N ARG A 14 5.04 -2.44 -0.81
CA ARG A 14 6.08 -1.44 -1.05
C ARG A 14 5.54 -0.20 -1.74
N ALA A 15 4.62 -0.36 -2.70
CA ALA A 15 3.97 0.76 -3.36
C ALA A 15 3.09 1.55 -2.37
N LEU A 16 2.34 0.87 -1.50
CA LEU A 16 1.56 1.51 -0.44
C LEU A 16 2.44 2.29 0.54
N ASP A 17 3.53 1.69 1.04
CA ASP A 17 4.50 2.35 1.92
C ASP A 17 5.13 3.58 1.23
N THR A 18 5.42 3.49 -0.07
CA THR A 18 6.00 4.62 -0.83
C THR A 18 5.04 5.83 -0.87
N VAL A 19 3.72 5.61 -0.95
CA VAL A 19 2.74 6.71 -0.83
C VAL A 19 2.70 7.30 0.57
N GLU A 20 2.78 6.45 1.60
CA GLU A 20 2.74 6.88 3.00
C GLU A 20 3.98 7.70 3.38
N ASP A 21 5.18 7.20 3.07
CA ASP A 21 6.46 7.80 3.41
C ASP A 21 6.72 9.12 2.65
N ASP A 22 6.13 9.32 1.46
CA ASP A 22 6.38 10.49 0.62
C ASP A 22 5.79 11.78 1.20
N MET A 23 6.62 12.56 1.90
CA MET A 23 6.22 13.82 2.52
C MET A 23 5.92 14.95 1.52
N SER A 24 6.17 14.75 0.21
CA SER A 24 5.83 15.73 -0.82
C SER A 24 4.37 15.65 -1.26
N ILE A 25 3.68 14.53 -1.00
CA ILE A 25 2.25 14.36 -1.31
C ILE A 25 1.40 15.05 -0.25
N PRO A 26 0.56 16.04 -0.62
CA PRO A 26 -0.36 16.70 0.31
C PRO A 26 -1.31 15.72 0.99
N LEU A 27 -1.63 15.93 2.28
CA LEU A 27 -2.46 15.00 3.06
C LEU A 27 -3.87 14.80 2.49
N ASP A 28 -4.47 15.84 1.91
CA ASP A 28 -5.76 15.80 1.24
C ASP A 28 -5.77 14.89 -0.01
N LYS A 29 -4.62 14.68 -0.63
CA LYS A 29 -4.41 13.70 -1.70
C LYS A 29 -3.98 12.33 -1.17
N LYS A 30 -3.10 12.32 -0.17
CA LYS A 30 -2.51 11.09 0.40
C LYS A 30 -3.54 10.24 1.13
N VAL A 31 -4.37 10.84 1.98
CA VAL A 31 -5.35 10.11 2.80
C VAL A 31 -6.35 9.32 1.93
N PRO A 32 -7.02 9.91 0.91
CA PRO A 32 -7.85 9.14 -0.02
C PRO A 32 -7.06 8.05 -0.76
N MET A 33 -5.84 8.38 -1.20
CA MET A 33 -5.00 7.44 -1.95
C MET A 33 -4.64 6.19 -1.13
N LEU A 34 -4.35 6.33 0.17
CA LEU A 34 -4.09 5.21 1.07
C LEU A 34 -5.35 4.37 1.32
N ASN A 35 -6.49 5.01 1.59
CA ASN A 35 -7.76 4.31 1.81
C ASN A 35 -8.20 3.47 0.59
N ASP A 36 -8.06 4.06 -0.60
CA ASP A 36 -8.52 3.49 -1.85
C ASP A 36 -7.45 2.66 -2.57
N PHE A 37 -6.23 2.53 -2.03
CA PHE A 37 -5.11 1.88 -2.71
C PHE A 37 -5.43 0.46 -3.19
N HIS A 38 -6.16 -0.30 -2.37
CA HIS A 38 -6.61 -1.65 -2.70
C HIS A 38 -7.49 -1.72 -3.97
N THR A 39 -8.18 -0.63 -4.33
CA THR A 39 -9.00 -0.55 -5.54
C THR A 39 -8.13 -0.40 -6.79
N TYR A 40 -6.96 0.22 -6.68
CA TYR A 40 -6.02 0.41 -7.78
C TYR A 40 -5.41 -0.91 -8.28
N LEU A 41 -5.43 -1.95 -7.44
CA LEU A 41 -5.07 -3.32 -7.84
C LEU A 41 -5.95 -3.87 -8.99
N TYR A 42 -7.14 -3.30 -9.17
CA TYR A 42 -8.10 -3.67 -10.22
C TYR A 42 -8.19 -2.63 -11.33
N GLN A 43 -7.35 -1.59 -11.31
CA GLN A 43 -7.30 -0.54 -12.33
C GLN A 43 -6.08 -0.76 -13.23
N ASP A 44 -6.33 -1.08 -14.50
CA ASP A 44 -5.29 -1.48 -15.46
C ASP A 44 -4.23 -0.40 -15.70
N GLU A 45 -4.64 0.87 -15.74
CA GLU A 45 -3.78 2.00 -16.12
C GLU A 45 -3.39 2.88 -14.93
N TRP A 46 -3.71 2.47 -13.70
CA TRP A 46 -3.39 3.30 -12.54
C TRP A 46 -1.88 3.30 -12.30
N CYS A 47 -1.31 4.51 -12.25
CA CYS A 47 0.07 4.76 -11.85
C CYS A 47 0.17 6.12 -11.15
N PHE A 48 1.27 6.36 -10.46
CA PHE A 48 1.54 7.63 -9.80
C PHE A 48 2.98 8.09 -10.04
N THR A 49 3.13 9.19 -10.78
CA THR A 49 4.41 9.69 -11.30
C THR A 49 4.94 10.94 -10.58
N GLU A 50 4.22 11.42 -9.56
CA GLU A 50 4.60 12.65 -8.83
C GLU A 50 5.49 12.36 -7.60
N SER A 51 5.69 11.08 -7.24
CA SER A 51 6.45 10.70 -6.05
C SER A 51 7.93 11.09 -6.15
N GLN A 52 8.50 11.56 -5.03
CA GLN A 52 9.92 11.91 -4.90
C GLN A 52 10.72 10.85 -4.12
N GLU A 53 10.09 9.75 -3.73
CA GLU A 53 10.73 8.69 -2.96
C GLU A 53 11.75 7.88 -3.77
N LYS A 54 12.62 7.17 -3.04
CA LYS A 54 13.66 6.29 -3.64
C LYS A 54 13.04 5.16 -4.47
N ASP A 55 11.92 4.61 -4.00
CA ASP A 55 11.27 3.42 -4.57
C ASP A 55 10.11 3.82 -5.52
N ARG A 56 9.99 5.10 -5.90
CA ARG A 56 8.90 5.63 -6.75
C ARG A 56 8.61 4.84 -8.02
N GLN A 57 9.58 4.08 -8.53
CA GLN A 57 9.38 3.20 -9.68
C GLN A 57 8.24 2.19 -9.48
N VAL A 58 8.01 1.71 -8.25
CA VAL A 58 6.88 0.79 -8.00
C VAL A 58 5.51 1.47 -8.15
N LEU A 59 5.46 2.80 -8.08
CA LEU A 59 4.25 3.59 -8.33
C LEU A 59 4.12 4.01 -9.80
N GLU A 60 5.25 4.35 -10.44
CA GLU A 60 5.31 4.72 -11.86
C GLU A 60 4.94 3.53 -12.78
N ASP A 61 5.45 2.33 -12.46
CA ASP A 61 5.21 1.08 -13.20
C ASP A 61 4.20 0.16 -12.48
N PHE A 62 3.32 0.75 -11.67
CA PHE A 62 2.26 0.00 -10.98
C PHE A 62 1.32 -0.80 -11.91
N PRO A 63 1.03 -0.39 -13.16
CA PRO A 63 0.26 -1.20 -14.12
C PRO A 63 0.82 -2.61 -14.31
N THR A 64 2.15 -2.76 -14.29
CA THR A 64 2.82 -4.07 -14.40
C THR A 64 2.56 -4.92 -13.15
N ILE A 65 2.61 -4.31 -11.97
CA ILE A 65 2.33 -4.99 -10.69
C ILE A 65 0.86 -5.40 -10.60
N SER A 66 -0.07 -4.50 -10.97
CA SER A 66 -1.52 -4.76 -10.91
C SER A 66 -1.94 -5.82 -11.94
N LEU A 67 -1.30 -5.89 -13.10
CA LEU A 67 -1.50 -6.96 -14.08
C LEU A 67 -1.14 -8.33 -13.51
N GLU A 68 0.06 -8.47 -12.94
CA GLU A 68 0.51 -9.73 -12.34
C GLU A 68 -0.34 -10.12 -11.13
N PHE A 69 -0.75 -9.15 -10.30
CA PHE A 69 -1.74 -9.36 -9.24
C PHE A 69 -3.04 -9.95 -9.78
N ARG A 70 -3.60 -9.37 -10.86
CA ARG A 70 -4.84 -9.85 -11.47
C ARG A 70 -4.69 -11.26 -12.06
N ASN A 71 -3.48 -11.68 -12.42
CA ASN A 71 -3.19 -13.05 -12.89
C ASN A 71 -3.09 -14.10 -11.78
N LEU A 72 -3.03 -13.70 -10.50
CA LEU A 72 -2.99 -14.64 -9.37
C LEU A 72 -4.31 -15.40 -9.20
N ALA A 73 -4.24 -16.55 -8.51
CA ALA A 73 -5.43 -17.25 -8.06
C ALA A 73 -6.25 -16.36 -7.10
N GLN A 74 -7.58 -16.51 -7.14
CA GLN A 74 -8.50 -15.66 -6.38
C GLN A 74 -8.18 -15.64 -4.89
N GLU A 75 -7.86 -16.79 -4.30
CA GLU A 75 -7.47 -16.92 -2.89
C GLU A 75 -6.28 -16.01 -2.49
N TYR A 76 -5.33 -15.76 -3.41
CA TYR A 76 -4.22 -14.85 -3.15
C TYR A 76 -4.62 -13.39 -3.36
N ARG A 77 -5.44 -13.11 -4.37
CA ARG A 77 -5.94 -11.75 -4.63
C ARG A 77 -6.75 -11.23 -3.45
N ASP A 78 -7.64 -12.07 -2.91
CA ASP A 78 -8.51 -11.72 -1.80
C ASP A 78 -7.68 -11.39 -0.54
N VAL A 79 -6.66 -12.19 -0.23
CA VAL A 79 -5.75 -11.93 0.91
C VAL A 79 -4.95 -10.65 0.72
N ILE A 80 -4.33 -10.46 -0.45
CA ILE A 80 -3.50 -9.28 -0.71
C ILE A 80 -4.36 -7.99 -0.67
N SER A 81 -5.57 -8.04 -1.27
CA SER A 81 -6.48 -6.90 -1.28
C SER A 81 -6.99 -6.55 0.12
N ASP A 82 -7.39 -7.54 0.93
CA ASP A 82 -7.83 -7.32 2.32
C ASP A 82 -6.72 -6.69 3.17
N ILE A 83 -5.50 -7.24 3.11
CA ILE A 83 -4.37 -6.70 3.87
C ILE A 83 -4.01 -5.29 3.40
N CYS A 84 -3.96 -5.07 2.08
CA CYS A 84 -3.70 -3.75 1.51
C CYS A 84 -4.73 -2.71 1.97
N HIS A 85 -6.02 -3.06 1.97
CA HIS A 85 -7.08 -2.18 2.44
C HIS A 85 -6.93 -1.84 3.93
N ARG A 86 -6.73 -2.86 4.78
CA ARG A 86 -6.58 -2.67 6.24
C ARG A 86 -5.34 -1.86 6.59
N MET A 87 -4.23 -2.07 5.88
CA MET A 87 -3.01 -1.28 6.06
C MET A 87 -3.22 0.17 5.61
N GLY A 88 -3.82 0.38 4.44
CA GLY A 88 -4.10 1.73 3.91
C GLY A 88 -4.98 2.55 4.85
N VAL A 89 -6.05 1.96 5.39
CA VAL A 89 -6.91 2.60 6.39
C VAL A 89 -6.12 2.90 7.67
N GLY A 90 -5.34 1.95 8.18
CA GLY A 90 -4.54 2.15 9.40
C GLY A 90 -3.50 3.27 9.25
N MET A 91 -2.83 3.35 8.09
CA MET A 91 -1.88 4.42 7.77
C MET A 91 -2.58 5.78 7.66
N ALA A 92 -3.73 5.84 6.98
CA ALA A 92 -4.52 7.05 6.86
C ALA A 92 -4.98 7.59 8.23
N GLU A 93 -5.50 6.71 9.10
CA GLU A 93 -5.90 7.10 10.46
C GLU A 93 -4.72 7.64 11.29
N PHE A 94 -3.53 7.08 11.11
CA PHE A 94 -2.31 7.53 11.80
C PHE A 94 -1.86 8.91 11.32
N LEU A 95 -1.98 9.21 10.02
CA LEU A 95 -1.66 10.52 9.49
C LEU A 95 -2.61 11.63 10.00
N GLU A 96 -3.87 11.28 10.24
CA GLU A 96 -4.87 12.21 10.79
C GLU A 96 -4.76 12.39 12.31
N LYS A 97 -4.25 11.38 13.04
CA LYS A 97 -4.13 11.40 14.51
C LYS A 97 -2.67 11.66 14.92
N LYS A 98 -2.40 12.76 15.64
CA LYS A 98 -1.12 12.92 16.37
C LYS A 98 -1.04 11.87 17.48
N VAL A 99 -0.32 10.78 17.24
CA VAL A 99 -0.19 9.67 18.19
C VAL A 99 0.40 10.13 19.53
N GLY A 100 -0.28 9.78 20.61
CA GLY A 100 0.04 10.22 21.97
C GLY A 100 0.12 9.11 23.01
N SER A 101 -0.25 7.85 22.68
CA SER A 101 -0.36 6.78 23.69
C SER A 101 0.23 5.42 23.27
N MET A 102 0.75 4.65 24.23
CA MET A 102 1.36 3.32 24.02
C MET A 102 0.41 2.27 23.41
N LYS A 103 -0.91 2.43 23.51
CA LYS A 103 -1.88 1.51 22.85
C LYS A 103 -1.96 1.72 21.34
N GLU A 104 -1.73 2.94 20.87
CA GLU A 104 -1.66 3.25 19.44
C GLU A 104 -0.39 2.64 18.83
N TRP A 105 0.70 2.57 19.60
CA TRP A 105 1.95 1.92 19.20
C TRP A 105 1.82 0.41 18.96
N ASP A 106 1.02 -0.32 19.74
CA ASP A 106 0.79 -1.75 19.52
C ASP A 106 -0.01 -2.02 18.23
N GLN A 107 -0.96 -1.15 17.88
CA GLN A 107 -1.67 -1.22 16.60
C GLN A 107 -0.74 -0.92 15.42
N VAL A 108 0.13 0.08 15.58
CA VAL A 108 1.14 0.45 14.59
C VAL A 108 2.17 -0.67 14.42
N ASN A 109 2.55 -1.39 15.47
CA ASN A 109 3.49 -2.52 15.35
C ASN A 109 2.94 -3.65 14.47
N VAL A 110 1.63 -3.93 14.48
CA VAL A 110 1.04 -4.92 13.56
C VAL A 110 1.15 -4.46 12.09
N ILE A 111 1.10 -3.15 11.84
CA ILE A 111 1.26 -2.54 10.52
C ILE A 111 2.75 -2.46 10.12
N LEU A 112 3.65 -2.11 11.05
CA LEU A 112 5.09 -1.97 10.87
C LEU A 112 5.83 -3.32 10.73
N VAL A 113 5.30 -4.42 11.27
CA VAL A 113 5.94 -5.76 11.17
C VAL A 113 6.05 -6.25 9.71
N LEU A 114 5.35 -5.61 8.77
CA LEU A 114 5.50 -5.87 7.33
C LEU A 114 6.53 -4.96 6.63
N ARG A 115 7.12 -3.96 7.32
CA ARG A 115 8.21 -3.09 6.79
C ARG A 115 9.59 -3.75 6.79
N LEU A 116 9.67 -5.06 6.52
CA LEU A 116 10.95 -5.80 6.43
C LEU A 116 11.91 -5.21 5.40
#